data_AF-A0A534N2N0-F1
#
_entry.id   AF-A0A534N2N0-F1
#
_cell.length_a   1.000
_cell.length_b   1.000
_cell.length_c   1.000
_cell.angle_alpha   90.00
_cell.angle_beta   90.00
_cell.angle_gamma   90.00
#
_symmetry.space_group_name_H-M   'P 1'
#
loop_
_entity.id
_entity.type
_entity.pdbx_description
1 polymer ?
#
loop_
_entity_poly.entity_id
_entity_poly.type
_entity_poly.pdbx_seq_one_letter_code
_entity_poly.pdbx_strand_id
1 'polypeptide(L)'
;MLKVIPVEEAIGLPLAHDITEIVPGKHKGPAFRRGHVVQSEDISKLLDVGKAHIYVMELEKDELHEEDAARRLARAAAGPNIRLSDPVEGRVNLIAEAPGLLKVDEDRLRQFNALGDLILATAPSNRYVKKGEVLAGTRTIPVVVKEELVRRAETVCKEPIVTVVPIPPKRVHLIVTGSEVYTGRIKDGFGPVVRHKLSEMGTELESAKLAPDDPDTIAGHIKDSYQAGADLILVSGGMSVDPDDLTPEGIRRSGARVECHGFPVLPGSMFLMAYLKETPVLGLSGCVIHDPVTAFDILLPRLLAGEKISRSDIVSMGHGGLQRKHDH
;
A
#
# COMPACT_ATOMS: atom_id res chain seq x y z
N MET A 1 -24.57 22.54 17.24
CA MET A 1 -24.09 23.95 17.27
C MET A 1 -23.19 24.17 18.50
N LEU A 2 -22.06 24.87 18.36
CA LEU A 2 -21.16 25.25 19.46
C LEU A 2 -21.81 26.35 20.31
N LYS A 3 -22.02 26.11 21.60
CA LYS A 3 -22.56 27.09 22.55
C LYS A 3 -21.60 27.26 23.73
N VAL A 4 -21.41 28.49 24.18
CA VAL A 4 -20.75 28.79 25.46
C VAL A 4 -21.83 28.82 26.52
N ILE A 5 -21.70 27.99 27.55
CA ILE A 5 -22.62 27.97 28.68
C ILE A 5 -21.83 27.94 30.00
N PRO A 6 -22.45 28.36 31.12
CA PRO A 6 -21.90 28.12 32.45
C PRO A 6 -21.65 26.64 32.70
N VAL A 7 -20.59 26.31 33.43
CA VAL A 7 -20.19 24.91 33.66
C VAL A 7 -21.27 24.12 34.40
N GLU A 8 -22.00 24.76 35.31
CA GLU A 8 -23.11 24.18 36.06
C GLU A 8 -24.29 23.78 35.18
N GLU A 9 -24.49 24.49 34.06
CA GLU A 9 -25.55 24.22 33.08
C GLU A 9 -25.14 23.15 32.06
N ALA A 10 -23.87 22.71 32.09
CA ALA A 10 -23.34 21.78 31.10
C ALA A 10 -23.60 20.31 31.41
N ILE A 11 -24.18 19.98 32.57
CA ILE A 11 -24.47 18.60 32.98
C ILE A 11 -25.32 17.90 31.91
N GLY A 12 -24.83 16.75 31.44
CA GLY A 12 -25.47 15.97 30.38
C GLY A 12 -25.13 16.41 28.96
N LEU A 13 -24.35 17.48 28.76
CA LEU A 13 -23.89 17.95 27.46
C LEU A 13 -22.44 17.53 27.20
N PRO A 14 -22.09 17.17 25.95
CA PRO A 14 -20.73 16.80 25.61
C PRO A 14 -19.83 18.03 25.43
N LEU A 15 -18.61 17.95 25.96
CA LEU A 15 -17.58 18.97 25.75
C LEU A 15 -17.22 19.09 24.28
N ALA A 16 -17.14 20.32 23.75
CA ALA A 16 -16.81 20.57 22.35
C ALA A 16 -15.31 20.43 22.03
N HIS A 17 -14.43 20.43 23.04
CA HIS A 17 -12.97 20.30 22.90
C HIS A 17 -12.34 19.77 24.19
N ASP A 18 -11.08 19.35 24.13
CA ASP A 18 -10.30 18.93 25.29
C ASP A 18 -10.09 20.09 26.28
N ILE A 19 -10.30 19.83 27.57
CA ILE A 19 -10.01 20.76 28.66
C ILE A 19 -8.66 20.38 29.26
N THR A 20 -7.63 21.17 28.94
CA THR A 20 -6.28 20.99 29.47
C THR A 20 -6.19 21.47 30.92
N GLU A 21 -5.67 20.62 31.80
CA GLU A 21 -5.21 21.00 33.13
C GLU A 21 -3.71 21.33 33.10
N ILE A 22 -3.35 22.41 33.79
CA ILE A 22 -1.96 22.81 33.99
C ILE A 22 -1.73 22.95 35.49
N VAL A 23 -0.92 22.05 36.05
CA VAL A 23 -0.41 22.13 37.42
C VAL A 23 1.06 22.53 37.33
N PRO A 24 1.43 23.79 37.66
CA PRO A 24 2.79 24.29 37.55
C PRO A 24 3.80 23.36 38.23
N GLY A 25 4.83 22.94 37.49
CA GLY A 25 5.89 22.07 37.98
C GLY A 25 5.51 20.58 38.17
N LYS A 26 4.29 20.15 37.83
CA LYS A 26 3.84 18.76 38.01
C LYS A 26 3.24 18.11 36.77
N HIS A 27 2.25 18.74 36.12
CA HIS A 27 1.46 18.09 35.07
C HIS A 27 0.91 19.10 34.06
N LYS A 28 0.94 18.73 32.77
CA LYS A 28 0.25 19.45 31.68
C LYS A 28 -0.36 18.41 30.75
N GLY A 29 -1.68 18.30 30.73
CA GLY A 29 -2.40 17.31 29.94
C GLY A 29 -3.91 17.50 30.00
N PRO A 30 -4.69 16.77 29.18
CA PRO A 30 -6.15 16.87 29.19
C PRO A 30 -6.71 16.33 30.51
N ALA A 31 -7.41 17.17 31.27
CA ALA A 31 -8.23 16.72 32.40
C ALA A 31 -9.54 16.10 31.93
N PHE A 32 -10.12 16.68 30.89
CA PHE A 32 -11.28 16.12 30.19
C PHE A 32 -11.02 16.11 28.70
N ARG A 33 -11.47 15.05 28.04
CA ARG A 33 -11.41 14.97 26.57
C ARG A 33 -12.70 15.49 25.96
N ARG A 34 -12.61 15.95 24.72
CA ARG A 34 -13.75 16.24 23.86
C ARG A 34 -14.73 15.07 23.84
N GLY A 35 -16.02 15.38 23.80
CA GLY A 35 -17.10 14.39 23.80
C GLY A 35 -17.43 13.83 25.19
N HIS A 36 -16.62 14.12 26.22
CA HIS A 36 -16.97 13.79 27.60
C HIS A 36 -18.30 14.44 27.98
N VAL A 37 -19.27 13.62 28.39
CA VAL A 37 -20.57 14.07 28.85
C VAL A 37 -20.42 14.53 30.30
N VAL A 38 -20.53 15.83 30.53
CA VAL A 38 -20.31 16.44 31.86
C VAL A 38 -21.27 15.81 32.87
N GLN A 39 -20.72 15.25 33.94
CA GLN A 39 -21.45 14.73 35.09
C GLN A 39 -21.48 15.76 36.22
N SER A 40 -22.32 15.53 37.23
CA SER A 40 -22.43 16.44 38.38
C SER A 40 -21.11 16.51 39.17
N GLU A 41 -20.34 15.43 39.19
CA GLU A 41 -19.06 15.33 39.90
C GLU A 41 -17.93 16.10 39.19
N ASP A 42 -18.05 16.35 37.89
CA ASP A 42 -17.01 17.01 37.09
C ASP A 42 -16.96 18.52 37.33
N ILE A 43 -18.06 19.11 37.82
CA ILE A 43 -18.22 20.56 37.99
C ILE A 43 -17.10 21.15 38.85
N SER A 44 -16.84 20.55 40.01
CA SER A 44 -15.77 21.02 40.90
C SER A 44 -14.42 21.00 40.21
N LYS A 45 -14.12 19.94 39.45
CA LYS A 45 -12.84 19.78 38.78
C LYS A 45 -12.68 20.74 37.60
N LEU A 46 -13.75 20.98 36.84
CA LEU A 46 -13.79 21.96 35.76
C LEU A 46 -13.55 23.39 36.28
N LEU A 47 -14.14 23.73 37.43
CA LEU A 47 -13.88 25.00 38.13
C LEU A 47 -12.43 25.08 38.63
N ASP A 48 -11.86 24.01 39.21
CA ASP A 48 -10.48 23.95 39.68
C ASP A 48 -9.47 24.20 38.55
N VAL A 49 -9.77 23.74 37.33
CA VAL A 49 -8.95 24.01 36.13
C VAL A 49 -9.28 25.36 35.45
N GLY A 50 -10.06 26.21 36.14
CA GLY A 50 -10.34 27.59 35.76
C GLY A 50 -11.42 27.74 34.68
N LYS A 51 -12.33 26.79 34.53
CA LYS A 51 -13.40 26.82 33.52
C LYS A 51 -14.76 27.08 34.17
N ALA A 52 -15.10 28.36 34.30
CA ALA A 52 -16.45 28.79 34.69
C ALA A 52 -17.47 28.72 33.54
N HIS A 53 -16.98 28.80 32.29
CA HIS A 53 -17.79 28.63 31.09
C HIS A 53 -17.08 27.65 30.16
N ILE A 54 -17.84 26.76 29.54
CA ILE A 54 -17.32 25.76 28.62
C ILE A 54 -18.09 25.80 27.31
N TYR A 55 -17.40 25.40 26.25
CA TYR A 55 -18.04 25.17 24.98
C TYR A 55 -18.66 23.77 24.99
N VAL A 56 -19.98 23.71 24.87
CA VAL A 56 -20.72 22.46 24.66
C VAL A 56 -21.18 22.36 23.22
N MET A 57 -21.35 21.12 22.77
CA MET A 57 -21.83 20.82 21.43
C MET A 57 -23.17 20.11 21.54
N GLU A 58 -24.25 20.80 21.20
CA GLU A 58 -25.54 20.15 20.98
C GLU A 58 -25.57 19.58 19.55
N LEU A 59 -25.63 18.26 19.43
CA LEU A 59 -25.88 17.56 18.17
C LEU A 59 -27.38 17.33 18.04
N GLU A 60 -27.94 17.55 16.86
CA GLU A 60 -29.28 17.06 16.55
C GLU A 60 -29.30 15.53 16.51
N LYS A 61 -30.49 14.91 16.62
CA LYS A 61 -30.65 13.45 16.66
C LYS A 61 -30.08 12.74 15.42
N ASP A 62 -29.99 13.45 14.30
CA ASP A 62 -29.49 12.99 13.00
C ASP A 62 -28.10 13.56 12.67
N GLU A 63 -27.38 14.10 13.66
CA GLU A 63 -26.03 14.65 13.49
C GLU A 63 -24.99 13.78 14.20
N LEU A 64 -23.81 13.74 13.60
CA LEU A 64 -22.62 13.10 14.14
C LEU A 64 -21.51 14.11 14.22
N HIS A 65 -20.73 14.01 15.29
CA HIS A 65 -19.48 14.71 15.40
C HIS A 65 -18.40 14.05 14.52
N GLU A 66 -17.43 14.84 14.07
CA GLU A 66 -16.38 14.44 13.12
C GLU A 66 -15.61 13.17 13.52
N GLU A 67 -15.35 12.96 14.81
CA GLU A 67 -14.60 11.79 15.26
C GLU A 67 -15.41 10.50 15.17
N ASP A 68 -16.70 10.56 15.53
CA ASP A 68 -17.59 9.41 15.45
C ASP A 68 -17.86 9.06 13.98
N ALA A 69 -18.07 10.09 13.15
CA ALA A 69 -18.15 9.93 11.72
C ALA A 69 -16.85 9.32 11.16
N ALA A 70 -15.67 9.88 11.45
CA ALA A 70 -14.39 9.38 10.96
C ALA A 70 -14.12 7.93 11.36
N ARG A 71 -14.47 7.53 12.59
CA ARG A 71 -14.36 6.12 13.03
C ARG A 71 -15.26 5.20 12.20
N ARG A 72 -16.51 5.60 11.95
CA ARG A 72 -17.46 4.82 11.12
C ARG A 72 -16.97 4.69 9.68
N LEU A 73 -16.56 5.80 9.07
CA LEU A 73 -16.00 5.83 7.71
C LEU A 73 -14.76 4.93 7.59
N ALA A 74 -13.85 5.01 8.56
CA ALA A 74 -12.63 4.21 8.56
C ALA A 74 -12.94 2.70 8.68
N ARG A 75 -13.89 2.32 9.55
CA ARG A 75 -14.34 0.93 9.68
C ARG A 75 -14.98 0.41 8.42
N ALA A 76 -15.79 1.23 7.75
CA ALA A 76 -16.43 0.84 6.50
C ALA A 76 -15.41 0.66 5.37
N ALA A 77 -14.44 1.57 5.26
CA ALA A 77 -13.44 1.54 4.18
C ALA A 77 -12.36 0.46 4.36
N ALA A 78 -12.06 0.04 5.60
CA ALA A 78 -11.01 -0.91 5.91
C ALA A 78 -11.46 -2.37 5.74
N GLY A 79 -10.64 -3.18 5.05
CA GLY A 79 -10.81 -4.62 4.99
C GLY A 79 -9.77 -5.38 5.82
N PRO A 80 -9.51 -6.66 5.46
CA PRO A 80 -8.61 -7.51 6.22
C PRO A 80 -7.18 -6.96 6.35
N ASN A 81 -6.50 -7.33 7.44
CA ASN A 81 -5.12 -6.99 7.76
C ASN A 81 -4.85 -5.48 7.96
N ILE A 82 -5.88 -4.75 8.40
CA ILE A 82 -5.82 -3.33 8.67
C ILE A 82 -6.35 -3.07 10.08
N ARG A 83 -5.58 -2.32 10.86
CA ARG A 83 -6.03 -1.74 12.14
C ARG A 83 -6.29 -0.25 11.98
N LEU A 84 -7.16 0.30 12.82
CA LEU A 84 -7.50 1.73 12.81
C LEU A 84 -6.79 2.46 13.95
N SER A 85 -6.31 3.67 13.69
CA SER A 85 -5.85 4.56 14.77
C SER A 85 -7.03 5.14 15.56
N ASP A 86 -6.74 5.71 16.71
CA ASP A 86 -7.66 6.69 17.29
C ASP A 86 -7.71 7.96 16.42
N PRO A 87 -8.84 8.69 16.42
CA PRO A 87 -8.97 10.00 15.83
C PRO A 87 -7.95 10.97 16.45
N VAL A 88 -7.29 11.71 15.59
CA VAL A 88 -6.46 12.86 15.96
C VAL A 88 -6.86 13.99 15.01
N GLU A 89 -7.38 15.09 15.57
CA GLU A 89 -7.88 16.24 14.79
C GLU A 89 -8.92 15.83 13.73
N GLY A 90 -9.86 14.96 14.12
CA GLY A 90 -10.95 14.49 13.27
C GLY A 90 -10.55 13.45 12.22
N ARG A 91 -9.28 13.03 12.17
CA ARG A 91 -8.76 12.04 11.20
C ARG A 91 -8.48 10.69 11.84
N VAL A 92 -8.96 9.63 11.19
CA VAL A 92 -8.61 8.23 11.50
C VAL A 92 -7.74 7.67 10.37
N ASN A 93 -6.63 7.02 10.76
CA ASN A 93 -5.72 6.36 9.84
C ASN A 93 -6.00 4.85 9.78
N LEU A 94 -5.92 4.29 8.58
CA LEU A 94 -5.88 2.86 8.31
C LEU A 94 -4.41 2.44 8.26
N ILE A 95 -4.02 1.49 9.11
CA ILE A 95 -2.63 1.08 9.33
C ILE A 95 -2.49 -0.40 9.02
N ALA A 96 -1.45 -0.78 8.28
CA ALA A 96 -1.14 -2.17 7.99
C ALA A 96 -0.90 -2.96 9.28
N GLU A 97 -1.65 -4.04 9.48
CA GLU A 97 -1.46 -4.96 10.61
C GLU A 97 -0.46 -6.08 10.29
N ALA A 98 -0.31 -6.40 9.01
CA ALA A 98 0.63 -7.37 8.47
C ALA A 98 1.32 -6.81 7.21
N PRO A 99 2.54 -7.27 6.87
CA PRO A 99 3.15 -6.95 5.59
C PRO A 99 2.37 -7.61 4.44
N GLY A 100 2.36 -6.97 3.28
CA GLY A 100 1.66 -7.51 2.11
C GLY A 100 1.53 -6.53 0.95
N LEU A 101 0.68 -6.87 -0.01
CA LEU A 101 0.32 -6.04 -1.14
C LEU A 101 -0.89 -5.16 -0.77
N LEU A 102 -0.71 -3.83 -0.83
CA LEU A 102 -1.81 -2.89 -0.69
C LEU A 102 -2.71 -2.94 -1.93
N LYS A 103 -4.01 -3.15 -1.71
CA LYS A 103 -5.03 -3.07 -2.76
C LYS A 103 -6.02 -1.98 -2.40
N VAL A 104 -6.27 -1.11 -3.37
CA VAL A 104 -7.26 -0.04 -3.30
C VAL A 104 -8.27 -0.22 -4.42
N ASP A 105 -9.55 -0.21 -4.08
CA ASP A 105 -10.63 -0.10 -5.04
C ASP A 105 -10.81 1.36 -5.46
N GLU A 106 -10.21 1.72 -6.60
CA GLU A 106 -10.18 3.10 -7.08
C GLU A 106 -11.56 3.65 -7.43
N ASP A 107 -12.49 2.80 -7.89
CA ASP A 107 -13.83 3.24 -8.29
C ASP A 107 -14.70 3.51 -7.06
N ARG A 108 -14.64 2.64 -6.04
CA ARG A 108 -15.30 2.90 -4.75
C ARG A 108 -14.67 4.09 -4.04
N LEU A 109 -13.34 4.23 -4.08
CA LEU A 109 -12.65 5.41 -3.54
C LEU A 109 -13.15 6.71 -4.21
N ARG A 110 -13.34 6.69 -5.53
CA ARG A 110 -13.88 7.83 -6.29
C ARG A 110 -15.32 8.14 -5.91
N GLN A 111 -16.17 7.11 -5.80
CA GLN A 111 -17.57 7.25 -5.37
C GLN A 111 -17.68 7.78 -3.93
N PHE A 112 -16.83 7.30 -3.02
CA PHE A 112 -16.77 7.75 -1.64
C PHE A 112 -16.45 9.24 -1.58
N ASN A 113 -15.38 9.68 -2.26
CA ASN A 113 -14.97 11.08 -2.26
C ASN A 113 -15.93 11.99 -3.03
N ALA A 114 -16.74 11.45 -3.94
CA ALA A 114 -17.81 12.20 -4.62
C ALA A 114 -18.97 12.58 -3.67
N LEU A 115 -19.00 12.08 -2.44
CA LEU A 115 -20.00 12.47 -1.42
C LEU A 115 -19.76 13.86 -0.82
N GLY A 116 -18.64 14.52 -1.13
CA GLY A 116 -18.38 15.92 -0.77
C GLY A 116 -17.70 16.08 0.58
N ASP A 117 -18.49 16.28 1.65
CA ASP A 117 -17.99 16.62 3.00
C ASP A 117 -17.22 15.50 3.71
N LEU A 118 -16.96 14.39 3.02
CA LEU A 118 -16.20 13.24 3.49
C LEU A 118 -14.96 13.08 2.62
N ILE A 119 -13.83 12.77 3.24
CA ILE A 119 -12.61 12.43 2.49
C ILE A 119 -12.08 11.06 2.89
N LEU A 120 -11.54 10.35 1.91
CA LEU A 120 -10.68 9.19 2.09
C LEU A 120 -9.52 9.33 1.09
N ALA A 121 -8.30 9.40 1.61
CA ALA A 121 -7.09 9.43 0.80
C ALA A 121 -6.25 8.18 1.10
N THR A 122 -5.71 7.55 0.06
CA THR A 122 -4.91 6.32 0.17
C THR A 122 -3.51 6.52 -0.38
N ALA A 123 -2.55 5.72 0.09
CA ALA A 123 -1.33 5.48 -0.65
C ALA A 123 -1.65 4.80 -2.00
N PRO A 124 -0.74 4.85 -2.99
CA PRO A 124 -0.95 4.19 -4.27
C PRO A 124 -1.22 2.68 -4.12
N SER A 125 -2.18 2.17 -4.90
CA SER A 125 -2.49 0.74 -4.98
C SER A 125 -1.30 -0.05 -5.53
N ASN A 126 -1.33 -1.37 -5.35
CA ASN A 126 -0.37 -2.34 -5.90
C ASN A 126 1.08 -2.19 -5.40
N ARG A 127 1.31 -1.54 -4.26
CA ARG A 127 2.64 -1.47 -3.63
C ARG A 127 2.77 -2.44 -2.48
N TYR A 128 3.99 -2.90 -2.23
CA TYR A 128 4.32 -3.60 -0.98
C TYR A 128 4.24 -2.63 0.21
N VAL A 129 3.73 -3.12 1.33
CA VAL A 129 3.64 -2.38 2.60
C VAL A 129 4.17 -3.22 3.74
N LYS A 130 4.87 -2.59 4.68
CA LYS A 130 5.34 -3.19 5.93
C LYS A 130 4.30 -2.99 7.04
N LYS A 131 4.29 -3.89 8.03
CA LYS A 131 3.45 -3.75 9.22
C LYS A 131 3.71 -2.40 9.90
N GLY A 132 2.63 -1.71 10.25
CA GLY A 132 2.67 -0.40 10.90
C GLY A 132 2.68 0.80 9.96
N GLU A 133 2.79 0.60 8.64
CA GLU A 133 2.66 1.70 7.68
C GLU A 133 1.23 2.25 7.62
N VAL A 134 1.10 3.57 7.49
CA VAL A 134 -0.19 4.22 7.22
C VAL A 134 -0.54 4.02 5.75
N LEU A 135 -1.70 3.42 5.50
CA LEU A 135 -2.20 3.05 4.17
C LEU A 135 -3.18 4.08 3.63
N ALA A 136 -4.01 4.63 4.51
CA ALA A 136 -5.03 5.61 4.17
C ALA A 136 -5.41 6.44 5.38
N GLY A 137 -6.08 7.57 5.14
CA GLY A 137 -6.66 8.41 6.18
C GLY A 137 -8.02 8.93 5.74
N THR A 138 -8.98 8.95 6.67
CA THR A 138 -10.32 9.49 6.44
C THR A 138 -10.72 10.46 7.55
N ARG A 139 -11.51 11.47 7.17
CA ARG A 139 -12.12 12.46 8.06
C ARG A 139 -13.35 13.06 7.39
N THR A 140 -14.16 13.75 8.19
CA THR A 140 -15.10 14.74 7.67
C THR A 140 -14.39 16.08 7.48
N ILE A 141 -14.92 16.92 6.58
CA ILE A 141 -14.49 18.32 6.45
C ILE A 141 -15.14 19.19 7.54
N PRO A 142 -16.47 19.14 7.76
CA PRO A 142 -17.10 19.83 8.88
C PRO A 142 -16.91 19.07 10.19
N VAL A 143 -16.97 19.81 11.30
CA VAL A 143 -16.92 19.25 12.67
C VAL A 143 -18.19 18.45 13.00
N VAL A 144 -19.31 18.77 12.35
CA VAL A 144 -20.60 18.10 12.51
C VAL A 144 -21.15 17.75 11.13
N VAL A 145 -21.57 16.50 10.94
CA VAL A 145 -22.12 15.98 9.68
C VAL A 145 -23.44 15.26 9.92
N LYS A 146 -24.32 15.26 8.91
CA LYS A 146 -25.57 14.50 8.97
C LYS A 146 -25.29 12.99 8.90
N GLU A 147 -25.94 12.22 9.76
CA GLU A 147 -25.77 10.77 9.85
C GLU A 147 -26.09 10.08 8.52
N GLU A 148 -27.07 10.58 7.76
CA GLU A 148 -27.41 10.05 6.43
C GLU A 148 -26.21 10.05 5.47
N LEU A 149 -25.35 11.07 5.52
CA LEU A 149 -24.16 11.16 4.68
C LEU A 149 -23.17 10.04 5.01
N VAL A 150 -22.97 9.76 6.31
CA VAL A 150 -22.11 8.65 6.77
C VAL A 150 -22.70 7.30 6.36
N ARG A 151 -24.02 7.11 6.44
CA ARG A 151 -24.69 5.88 5.98
C ARG A 151 -24.56 5.67 4.46
N ARG A 152 -24.60 6.74 3.67
CA ARG A 152 -24.34 6.68 2.23
C ARG A 152 -22.91 6.22 1.95
N ALA A 153 -21.93 6.73 2.69
CA ALA A 153 -20.54 6.29 2.58
C ALA A 153 -20.37 4.81 2.98
N GLU A 154 -21.01 4.37 4.06
CA GLU A 154 -21.05 2.95 4.45
C GLU A 154 -21.66 2.07 3.35
N THR A 155 -22.65 2.59 2.60
CA THR A 155 -23.26 1.86 1.48
C THR A 155 -22.32 1.75 0.27
N VAL A 156 -21.51 2.77 -0.01
CA VAL A 156 -20.43 2.68 -1.02
C VAL A 156 -19.40 1.62 -0.62
N CYS A 157 -19.10 1.56 0.69
CA CYS A 157 -18.17 0.61 1.30
C CYS A 157 -18.82 -0.73 1.71
N LYS A 158 -19.82 -1.23 0.98
CA LYS A 158 -20.33 -2.60 1.20
C LYS A 158 -19.23 -3.66 1.13
N GLU A 159 -18.27 -3.41 0.25
CA GLU A 159 -16.98 -4.08 0.22
C GLU A 159 -15.90 -3.07 0.62
N PRO A 160 -14.82 -3.51 1.27
CA PRO A 160 -13.76 -2.61 1.71
C PRO A 160 -13.09 -1.91 0.53
N ILE A 161 -12.74 -0.64 0.72
CA ILE A 161 -11.98 0.15 -0.26
C ILE A 161 -10.49 -0.19 -0.18
N VAL A 162 -9.99 -0.41 1.03
CA VAL A 162 -8.57 -0.64 1.30
C VAL A 162 -8.39 -2.02 1.90
N THR A 163 -7.55 -2.85 1.30
CA THR A 163 -7.18 -4.17 1.84
C THR A 163 -5.68 -4.40 1.74
N VAL A 164 -5.14 -5.28 2.58
CA VAL A 164 -3.78 -5.78 2.44
C VAL A 164 -3.83 -7.28 2.20
N VAL A 165 -3.30 -7.71 1.05
CA VAL A 165 -3.18 -9.13 0.68
C VAL A 165 -1.83 -9.64 1.18
N PRO A 166 -1.80 -10.61 2.12
CA PRO A 166 -0.54 -11.17 2.60
C PRO A 166 0.27 -11.79 1.46
N ILE A 167 1.59 -11.63 1.51
CA ILE A 167 2.52 -12.26 0.56
C ILE A 167 3.13 -13.49 1.23
N PRO A 168 2.75 -14.71 0.82
CA PRO A 168 3.43 -15.91 1.30
C PRO A 168 4.82 -16.04 0.65
N PRO A 169 5.80 -16.67 1.32
CA PRO A 169 7.08 -16.99 0.70
C PRO A 169 6.89 -17.78 -0.60
N LYS A 170 7.65 -17.42 -1.63
CA LYS A 170 7.61 -18.06 -2.97
C LYS A 170 8.95 -18.70 -3.31
N ARG A 171 8.92 -19.78 -4.11
CA ARG A 171 10.12 -20.37 -4.71
C ARG A 171 10.51 -19.59 -5.95
N VAL A 172 11.52 -18.72 -5.82
CA VAL A 172 11.99 -17.87 -6.91
C VAL A 172 13.33 -18.39 -7.43
N HIS A 173 13.42 -18.59 -8.75
CA HIS A 173 14.66 -18.98 -9.41
C HIS A 173 15.15 -17.85 -10.32
N LEU A 174 16.46 -17.59 -10.31
CA LEU A 174 17.11 -16.60 -11.17
C LEU A 174 18.04 -17.30 -12.16
N ILE A 175 17.98 -16.86 -13.41
CA ILE A 175 18.89 -17.25 -14.49
C ILE A 175 19.58 -15.96 -14.95
N VAL A 176 20.88 -15.87 -14.69
CA VAL A 176 21.69 -14.73 -15.10
C VAL A 176 22.35 -15.06 -16.43
N THR A 177 22.00 -14.32 -17.47
CA THR A 177 22.57 -14.45 -18.82
C THR A 177 23.68 -13.42 -19.03
N GLY A 178 24.49 -13.63 -20.06
CA GLY A 178 25.67 -12.82 -20.37
C GLY A 178 26.92 -13.69 -20.46
N SER A 179 27.48 -13.80 -21.66
CA SER A 179 28.67 -14.58 -21.96
C SER A 179 29.88 -14.14 -21.13
N GLU A 180 29.98 -12.85 -20.83
CA GLU A 180 30.99 -12.24 -19.97
C GLU A 180 30.85 -12.66 -18.49
N VAL A 181 29.62 -12.83 -17.99
CA VAL A 181 29.37 -13.32 -16.63
C VAL A 181 29.61 -14.83 -16.56
N TYR A 182 29.10 -15.57 -17.55
CA TYR A 182 29.25 -17.02 -17.65
C TYR A 182 30.71 -17.47 -17.73
N THR A 183 31.55 -16.74 -18.50
CA THR A 183 33.00 -17.02 -18.61
C THR A 183 33.82 -16.43 -17.46
N GLY A 184 33.19 -15.73 -16.52
CA GLY A 184 33.85 -15.15 -15.34
C GLY A 184 34.69 -13.90 -15.63
N ARG A 185 34.49 -13.23 -16.77
CA ARG A 185 35.16 -11.95 -17.07
C ARG A 185 34.67 -10.84 -16.15
N ILE A 186 33.40 -10.86 -15.78
CA ILE A 186 32.80 -10.00 -14.76
C ILE A 186 31.99 -10.83 -13.76
N LYS A 187 31.60 -10.20 -12.65
CA LYS A 187 30.73 -10.83 -11.63
C LYS A 187 29.27 -10.52 -11.91
N ASP A 188 28.39 -11.42 -11.48
CA ASP A 188 26.94 -11.22 -11.47
C ASP A 188 26.54 -10.03 -10.58
N GLY A 189 25.81 -9.07 -11.17
CA GLY A 189 25.22 -7.92 -10.47
C GLY A 189 23.73 -8.09 -10.12
N PHE A 190 23.00 -8.98 -10.79
CA PHE A 190 21.57 -9.20 -10.55
C PHE A 190 21.31 -10.02 -9.29
N GLY A 191 22.06 -11.10 -9.08
CA GLY A 191 21.86 -12.01 -7.94
C GLY A 191 21.76 -11.30 -6.59
N PRO A 192 22.72 -10.44 -6.21
CA PRO A 192 22.65 -9.67 -4.96
C PRO A 192 21.43 -8.76 -4.86
N VAL A 193 21.10 -8.04 -5.95
CA VAL A 193 19.99 -7.06 -5.96
C VAL A 193 18.63 -7.76 -5.89
N VAL A 194 18.44 -8.82 -6.68
CA VAL A 194 17.22 -9.64 -6.67
C VAL A 194 17.02 -10.29 -5.30
N ARG A 195 18.09 -10.85 -4.71
CA ARG A 195 18.03 -11.43 -3.36
C ARG A 195 17.59 -10.41 -2.32
N HIS A 196 18.13 -9.20 -2.38
CA HIS A 196 17.74 -8.12 -1.47
C HIS A 196 16.25 -7.75 -1.62
N LYS A 197 15.80 -7.48 -2.86
CA LYS A 197 14.40 -7.11 -3.14
C LYS A 197 13.39 -8.18 -2.71
N LEU A 198 13.72 -9.46 -2.94
CA LEU A 198 12.88 -10.57 -2.46
C LEU A 198 12.84 -10.65 -0.93
N SER A 199 13.98 -10.46 -0.26
CA SER A 199 14.08 -10.56 1.20
C SER A 199 13.25 -9.50 1.93
N GLU A 200 13.11 -8.30 1.35
CA GLU A 200 12.23 -7.26 1.90
C GLU A 200 10.76 -7.68 1.94
N MET A 201 10.37 -8.61 1.07
CA MET A 201 9.01 -9.15 0.94
C MET A 201 8.87 -10.54 1.57
N GLY A 202 9.83 -10.95 2.40
CA GLY A 202 9.80 -12.25 3.10
C GLY A 202 9.96 -13.46 2.18
N THR A 203 10.56 -13.28 1.01
CA THR A 203 10.84 -14.34 0.03
C THR A 203 12.36 -14.49 -0.14
N GLU A 204 12.84 -15.72 -0.25
CA GLU A 204 14.25 -16.01 -0.52
C GLU A 204 14.47 -16.42 -1.99
N LEU A 205 15.65 -16.11 -2.52
CA LEU A 205 16.06 -16.60 -3.83
C LEU A 205 16.57 -18.04 -3.70
N GLU A 206 15.76 -18.99 -4.15
CA GLU A 206 15.97 -20.44 -4.05
C GLU A 206 17.25 -20.87 -4.78
N SER A 207 17.43 -20.37 -6.01
CA SER A 207 18.63 -20.67 -6.79
C SER A 207 18.96 -19.53 -7.76
N ALA A 208 20.24 -19.36 -8.06
CA ALA A 208 20.73 -18.57 -9.17
C ALA A 208 21.63 -19.44 -10.06
N LYS A 209 21.35 -19.51 -11.36
CA LYS A 209 22.18 -20.20 -12.37
C LYS A 209 22.73 -19.18 -13.36
N LEU A 210 23.94 -19.42 -13.86
CA LEU A 210 24.50 -18.67 -14.99
C LEU A 210 24.14 -19.37 -16.30
N ALA A 211 23.87 -18.61 -17.35
CA ALA A 211 23.72 -19.10 -18.71
C ALA A 211 24.55 -18.23 -19.67
N PRO A 212 25.16 -18.81 -20.71
CA PRO A 212 25.67 -18.02 -21.82
C PRO A 212 24.51 -17.40 -22.61
N ASP A 213 24.82 -16.50 -23.56
CA ASP A 213 23.82 -15.97 -24.51
C ASP A 213 23.48 -17.01 -25.57
N ASP A 214 22.86 -18.10 -25.12
CA ASP A 214 22.38 -19.20 -25.93
C ASP A 214 20.91 -19.48 -25.60
N PRO A 215 19.99 -19.26 -26.55
CA PRO A 215 18.56 -19.45 -26.31
C PRO A 215 18.18 -20.85 -25.81
N ASP A 216 18.87 -21.89 -26.26
CA ASP A 216 18.53 -23.27 -25.89
C ASP A 216 18.94 -23.57 -24.44
N THR A 217 20.10 -23.08 -24.01
CA THR A 217 20.54 -23.16 -22.62
C THR A 217 19.63 -22.36 -21.69
N ILE A 218 19.26 -21.14 -22.07
CA ILE A 218 18.32 -20.30 -21.31
C ILE A 218 16.96 -21.02 -21.19
N ALA A 219 16.42 -21.54 -22.29
CA ALA A 219 15.17 -22.28 -22.31
C ALA A 219 15.22 -23.55 -21.43
N GLY A 220 16.35 -24.26 -21.43
CA GLY A 220 16.60 -25.42 -20.58
C GLY A 220 16.52 -25.05 -19.10
N HIS A 221 17.23 -24.01 -18.67
CA HIS A 221 17.19 -23.55 -17.28
C HIS A 221 15.79 -23.09 -16.84
N ILE A 222 15.01 -22.42 -17.71
CA ILE A 222 13.62 -22.06 -17.41
C ILE A 222 12.77 -23.31 -17.17
N LYS A 223 12.91 -24.33 -18.01
CA LYS A 223 12.19 -25.61 -17.85
C LYS A 223 12.61 -26.35 -16.58
N ASP A 224 13.90 -26.37 -16.25
CA ASP A 224 14.41 -26.95 -15.00
C ASP A 224 13.80 -26.26 -13.77
N SER A 225 13.82 -24.92 -13.75
CA SER A 225 13.22 -24.14 -12.65
C SER A 225 11.73 -24.42 -12.50
N TYR A 226 11.00 -24.51 -13.62
CA TYR A 226 9.60 -24.91 -13.60
C TYR A 226 9.40 -26.33 -13.04
N GLN A 227 10.21 -27.31 -13.46
CA GLN A 227 10.16 -28.68 -12.96
C GLN A 227 10.52 -28.79 -11.46
N ALA A 228 11.39 -27.91 -10.97
CA ALA A 228 11.71 -27.77 -9.54
C ALA A 228 10.56 -27.13 -8.72
N GLY A 229 9.48 -26.70 -9.39
CA GLY A 229 8.31 -26.13 -8.75
C GLY A 229 8.40 -24.61 -8.52
N ALA A 230 9.14 -23.88 -9.36
CA ALA A 230 9.20 -22.42 -9.27
C ALA A 230 7.79 -21.79 -9.25
N ASP A 231 7.59 -20.87 -8.30
CA ASP A 231 6.44 -19.97 -8.27
C ASP A 231 6.70 -18.72 -9.13
N LEU A 232 7.97 -18.36 -9.33
CA LEU A 232 8.41 -17.25 -10.17
C LEU A 232 9.80 -17.56 -10.74
N ILE A 233 9.97 -17.33 -12.04
CA ILE A 233 11.25 -17.50 -12.75
C ILE A 233 11.69 -16.13 -13.26
N LEU A 234 12.92 -15.76 -12.93
CA LEU A 234 13.56 -14.52 -13.34
C LEU A 234 14.70 -14.86 -14.30
N VAL A 235 14.76 -14.15 -15.42
CA VAL A 235 15.85 -14.27 -16.40
C VAL A 235 16.40 -12.88 -16.60
N SER A 236 17.68 -12.66 -16.34
CA SER A 236 18.28 -11.32 -16.31
C SER A 236 19.42 -11.19 -17.30
N GLY A 237 19.58 -10.01 -17.89
CA GLY A 237 20.57 -9.77 -18.94
C GLY A 237 20.00 -10.07 -20.33
N GLY A 238 20.64 -9.58 -21.39
CA GLY A 238 20.24 -9.94 -22.75
C GLY A 238 18.86 -9.44 -23.19
N MET A 239 18.36 -8.31 -22.66
CA MET A 239 16.95 -7.88 -22.77
C MET A 239 16.71 -6.67 -23.71
N SER A 240 17.76 -6.06 -24.25
CA SER A 240 17.65 -4.87 -25.11
C SER A 240 17.33 -5.30 -26.56
N VAL A 241 17.80 -4.53 -27.54
CA VAL A 241 17.63 -4.78 -28.98
C VAL A 241 18.93 -5.18 -29.67
N ASP A 242 19.98 -5.45 -28.88
CA ASP A 242 21.28 -5.80 -29.43
C ASP A 242 21.24 -7.23 -30.01
N PRO A 243 22.03 -7.56 -31.04
CA PRO A 243 22.01 -8.89 -31.65
C PRO A 243 22.32 -10.04 -30.67
N ASP A 244 23.08 -9.73 -29.62
CA ASP A 244 23.48 -10.67 -28.58
C ASP A 244 22.44 -10.79 -27.45
N ASP A 245 21.37 -9.99 -27.47
CA ASP A 245 20.27 -10.03 -26.52
C ASP A 245 19.31 -11.20 -26.81
N LEU A 246 19.76 -12.40 -26.43
CA LEU A 246 19.10 -13.66 -26.77
C LEU A 246 18.13 -14.16 -25.70
N THR A 247 17.95 -13.41 -24.60
CA THR A 247 17.05 -13.75 -23.50
C THR A 247 15.58 -13.83 -23.91
N PRO A 248 15.00 -12.86 -24.65
CA PRO A 248 13.63 -12.97 -25.14
C PRO A 248 13.39 -14.22 -25.98
N GLU A 249 14.37 -14.62 -26.79
CA GLU A 249 14.29 -15.83 -27.60
C GLU A 249 14.37 -17.09 -26.74
N GLY A 250 15.27 -17.15 -25.76
CA GLY A 250 15.33 -18.25 -24.79
C GLY A 250 14.02 -18.42 -24.00
N ILE A 251 13.40 -17.31 -23.59
CA ILE A 251 12.08 -17.35 -22.94
C ILE A 251 11.01 -17.93 -23.87
N ARG A 252 10.96 -17.53 -25.16
CA ARG A 252 10.01 -18.11 -26.13
C ARG A 252 10.26 -19.60 -26.36
N ARG A 253 11.52 -20.02 -26.53
CA ARG A 253 11.91 -21.42 -26.73
C ARG A 253 11.63 -22.32 -25.51
N SER A 254 11.50 -21.72 -24.33
CA SER A 254 11.04 -22.46 -23.14
C SER A 254 9.62 -23.01 -23.29
N GLY A 255 8.84 -22.47 -24.24
CA GLY A 255 7.41 -22.73 -24.40
C GLY A 255 6.54 -21.77 -23.57
N ALA A 256 7.14 -20.76 -22.93
CA ALA A 256 6.41 -19.73 -22.23
C ALA A 256 5.64 -18.85 -23.22
N ARG A 257 4.37 -18.61 -22.93
CA ARG A 257 3.53 -17.68 -23.68
C ARG A 257 3.85 -16.26 -23.24
N VAL A 258 4.42 -15.47 -24.14
CA VAL A 258 4.70 -14.05 -23.87
C VAL A 258 3.38 -13.30 -23.71
N GLU A 259 3.19 -12.68 -22.56
CA GLU A 259 2.06 -11.81 -22.26
C GLU A 259 2.33 -10.38 -22.77
N CYS A 260 3.55 -9.89 -22.51
CA CYS A 260 4.00 -8.59 -23.00
C CYS A 260 5.53 -8.55 -23.12
N HIS A 261 6.02 -7.85 -24.13
CA HIS A 261 7.41 -7.44 -24.26
C HIS A 261 7.40 -5.94 -24.54
N GLY A 262 7.98 -5.16 -23.62
CA GLY A 262 7.83 -3.71 -23.59
C GLY A 262 6.84 -3.26 -22.52
N PHE A 263 7.30 -2.44 -21.59
CA PHE A 263 6.47 -1.91 -20.50
C PHE A 263 6.39 -0.38 -20.59
N PRO A 264 5.23 0.23 -20.31
CA PRO A 264 5.09 1.69 -20.25
C PRO A 264 5.62 2.25 -18.91
N VAL A 265 6.81 1.80 -18.49
CA VAL A 265 7.48 2.22 -17.24
C VAL A 265 8.90 2.63 -17.56
N LEU A 266 9.35 3.74 -16.98
CA LEU A 266 10.68 4.30 -17.17
C LEU A 266 11.30 4.58 -15.80
N PRO A 267 12.44 3.96 -15.42
CA PRO A 267 13.21 2.96 -16.15
C PRO A 267 12.57 1.55 -16.14
N GLY A 268 12.97 0.70 -17.09
CA GLY A 268 12.46 -0.68 -17.22
C GLY A 268 11.45 -0.89 -18.35
N SER A 269 11.55 -0.12 -19.43
CA SER A 269 10.71 -0.33 -20.62
C SER A 269 11.06 -1.61 -21.38
N MET A 270 12.34 -2.00 -21.39
CA MET A 270 12.83 -3.24 -22.00
C MET A 270 12.63 -4.44 -21.05
N PHE A 271 11.37 -4.70 -20.71
CA PHE A 271 10.97 -5.74 -19.78
C PHE A 271 10.07 -6.75 -20.50
N LEU A 272 10.21 -8.03 -20.17
CA LEU A 272 9.38 -9.08 -20.75
C LEU A 272 8.66 -9.84 -19.64
N MET A 273 7.37 -10.07 -19.85
CA MET A 273 6.56 -10.92 -19.01
C MET A 273 5.93 -12.03 -19.84
N ALA A 274 6.13 -13.26 -19.40
CA ALA A 274 5.58 -14.46 -20.01
C ALA A 274 5.04 -15.42 -18.94
N TYR A 275 4.33 -16.44 -19.38
CA TYR A 275 3.84 -17.52 -18.53
C TYR A 275 4.22 -18.86 -19.12
N LEU A 276 4.95 -19.68 -18.35
CA LEU A 276 5.10 -21.10 -18.64
C LEU A 276 3.98 -21.85 -17.92
N LYS A 277 2.92 -22.16 -18.66
CA LYS A 277 1.60 -22.55 -18.11
C LYS A 277 1.07 -21.43 -17.19
N GLU A 278 1.10 -21.64 -15.88
CA GLU A 278 0.66 -20.66 -14.88
C GLU A 278 1.84 -19.99 -14.15
N THR A 279 3.08 -20.48 -14.33
CA THR A 279 4.26 -19.91 -13.67
C THR A 279 4.75 -18.67 -14.42
N PRO A 280 4.80 -17.50 -13.77
CA PRO A 280 5.35 -16.28 -14.38
C PRO A 280 6.86 -16.41 -14.65
N VAL A 281 7.25 -15.94 -15.83
CA VAL A 281 8.65 -15.83 -16.28
C VAL A 281 8.91 -14.36 -16.65
N LEU A 282 9.86 -13.73 -15.98
CA LEU A 282 10.19 -12.31 -16.17
C LEU A 282 11.59 -12.14 -16.78
N GLY A 283 11.68 -11.40 -17.87
CA GLY A 283 12.92 -10.92 -18.46
C GLY A 283 13.31 -9.56 -17.88
N LEU A 284 14.38 -9.51 -17.10
CA LEU A 284 14.85 -8.33 -16.36
C LEU A 284 15.91 -7.56 -17.15
N SER A 285 15.68 -6.26 -17.38
CA SER A 285 16.68 -5.34 -17.95
C SER A 285 17.75 -4.92 -16.94
N GLY A 286 18.92 -4.51 -17.45
CA GLY A 286 20.07 -4.05 -16.65
C GLY A 286 19.76 -2.91 -15.66
N CYS A 287 18.73 -2.10 -15.92
CA CYS A 287 18.29 -1.05 -14.99
C CYS A 287 17.94 -1.57 -13.60
N VAL A 288 17.53 -2.85 -13.46
CA VAL A 288 17.21 -3.45 -12.15
C VAL A 288 18.41 -3.41 -11.19
N ILE A 289 19.65 -3.41 -11.71
CA ILE A 289 20.86 -3.38 -10.89
C ILE A 289 21.07 -2.02 -10.21
N HIS A 290 20.70 -0.92 -10.87
CA HIS A 290 21.10 0.43 -10.47
C HIS A 290 19.93 1.34 -10.10
N ASP A 291 18.76 1.15 -10.72
CA ASP A 291 17.59 1.98 -10.47
C ASP A 291 16.75 1.41 -9.30
N PRO A 292 16.32 2.26 -8.35
CA PRO A 292 15.59 1.81 -7.17
C PRO A 292 14.19 1.29 -7.50
N VAL A 293 13.54 1.89 -8.51
CA VAL A 293 12.17 1.53 -8.93
C VAL A 293 12.13 1.35 -10.44
N THR A 294 11.76 0.15 -10.87
CA THR A 294 11.62 -0.27 -12.27
C THR A 294 10.28 -1.00 -12.49
N ALA A 295 10.00 -1.43 -13.72
CA ALA A 295 8.86 -2.34 -13.99
C ALA A 295 8.88 -3.61 -13.11
N PHE A 296 10.07 -4.13 -12.78
CA PHE A 296 10.21 -5.27 -11.88
C PHE A 296 9.67 -4.98 -10.48
N ASP A 297 10.00 -3.81 -9.93
CA ASP A 297 9.62 -3.41 -8.57
C ASP A 297 8.11 -3.19 -8.43
N ILE A 298 7.46 -2.76 -9.50
CA ILE A 298 6.00 -2.58 -9.54
C ILE A 298 5.28 -3.93 -9.65
N LEU A 299 5.82 -4.88 -10.42
CA LEU A 299 5.18 -6.18 -10.64
C LEU A 299 5.47 -7.21 -9.55
N LEU A 300 6.68 -7.21 -9.01
CA LEU A 300 7.13 -8.22 -8.06
C LEU A 300 6.15 -8.44 -6.90
N PRO A 301 5.70 -7.41 -6.15
CA PRO A 301 4.81 -7.64 -5.02
C PRO A 301 3.44 -8.20 -5.44
N ARG A 302 2.96 -7.85 -6.65
CA ARG A 302 1.71 -8.39 -7.21
C ARG A 302 1.83 -9.88 -7.51
N LEU A 303 2.92 -10.29 -8.15
CA LEU A 303 3.20 -11.68 -8.49
C LEU A 303 3.42 -12.53 -7.24
N LEU A 304 4.15 -12.02 -6.24
CA LEU A 304 4.36 -12.72 -4.98
C LEU A 304 3.05 -12.87 -4.18
N ALA A 305 2.13 -11.91 -4.28
CA ALA A 305 0.77 -12.03 -3.75
C ALA A 305 -0.12 -13.03 -4.52
N GLY A 306 0.35 -13.53 -5.66
CA GLY A 306 -0.37 -14.51 -6.49
C GLY A 306 -1.28 -13.90 -7.54
N GLU A 307 -1.14 -12.60 -7.86
CA GLU A 307 -1.91 -12.00 -8.95
C GLU A 307 -1.48 -12.55 -10.32
N LYS A 308 -2.47 -12.85 -11.16
CA LYS A 308 -2.24 -13.07 -12.59
C LYS A 308 -2.32 -11.72 -13.29
N ILE A 309 -1.23 -11.33 -13.94
CA ILE A 309 -1.10 -10.03 -14.61
C ILE A 309 -1.45 -10.23 -16.08
N SER A 310 -2.43 -9.47 -16.54
CA SER A 310 -2.81 -9.41 -17.94
C SER A 310 -2.05 -8.34 -18.69
N ARG A 311 -2.08 -8.39 -20.02
CA ARG A 311 -1.64 -7.28 -20.86
C ARG A 311 -2.34 -5.95 -20.53
N SER A 312 -3.61 -5.98 -20.12
CA SER A 312 -4.33 -4.76 -19.74
C SER A 312 -3.73 -4.13 -18.49
N ASP A 313 -3.38 -4.93 -17.49
CA ASP A 313 -2.69 -4.45 -16.28
C ASP A 313 -1.39 -3.74 -16.63
N ILE A 314 -0.62 -4.33 -17.55
CA ILE A 314 0.67 -3.80 -18.00
C ILE A 314 0.50 -2.47 -18.72
N VAL A 315 -0.47 -2.36 -19.63
CA VAL A 315 -0.76 -1.11 -20.35
C VAL A 315 -1.16 0.01 -19.39
N SER A 316 -1.96 -0.29 -18.37
CA SER A 316 -2.40 0.68 -17.37
C SER A 316 -1.25 1.25 -16.53
N MET A 317 -0.10 0.56 -16.44
CA MET A 317 1.08 1.06 -15.72
C MET A 317 1.69 2.32 -16.34
N GLY A 318 1.27 2.73 -17.53
CA GLY A 318 1.67 4.01 -18.11
C GLY A 318 1.25 5.22 -17.26
N HIS A 319 0.13 5.11 -16.54
CA HIS A 319 -0.26 6.14 -15.57
C HIS A 319 0.64 6.06 -14.33
N GLY A 320 1.47 7.08 -14.14
CA GLY A 320 2.48 7.08 -13.09
C GLY A 320 3.72 6.22 -13.40
N GLY A 321 3.86 5.70 -14.63
CA GLY A 321 4.97 4.84 -15.04
C GLY A 321 6.32 5.54 -15.17
N LEU A 322 6.35 6.88 -15.22
CA LEU A 322 7.60 7.65 -15.16
C LEU A 322 8.10 7.73 -13.71
N GLN A 323 9.01 6.83 -13.35
CA GLN A 323 9.64 6.82 -12.05
C GLN A 323 10.75 7.87 -12.00
N ARG A 324 10.78 8.64 -10.92
CA ARG A 324 11.87 9.58 -10.69
C ARG A 324 13.14 8.79 -10.40
N LYS A 325 14.22 9.08 -11.12
CA LYS A 325 15.55 8.79 -10.58
C LYS A 325 15.70 9.61 -9.30
N HIS A 326 16.33 9.06 -8.27
CA HIS A 326 16.98 9.95 -7.32
C HIS A 326 17.98 10.74 -8.16
N ASP A 327 17.76 12.05 -8.28
CA ASP A 327 18.78 12.96 -8.80
C ASP A 327 20.02 12.71 -7.95
N HIS A 328 21.08 12.19 -8.59
CA HIS A 328 22.39 12.05 -7.97
C HIS A 328 22.98 13.43 -7.68
#